data_AF-A0A934UXQ3-F1
#
_entry.id   AF-A0A934UXQ3-F1
#
_cell.length_a   1.000
_cell.length_b   1.000
_cell.length_c   1.000
_cell.angle_alpha   90.00
_cell.angle_beta   90.00
_cell.angle_gamma   90.00
#
_symmetry.space_group_name_H-M   'P 1'
#
loop_
_entity.id
_entity.type
_entity.pdbx_description
1 polymer ?
#
loop_
_entity_poly.entity_id
_entity_poly.type
_entity_poly.pdbx_seq_one_letter_code
_entity_poly.pdbx_strand_id
1 'polypeptide(L)'
;MRFLLLHHETEEDLAARPAEEVESAVAFAARFEDELAARSELEWGEVLGADEAAIVVSPGGSVEPASAGPGAVRTGSGAGSAPLLRRVWAVRVADEARARELAADLADGIAARIELRECLPASQRP
;
A
#
# COMPACT_ATOMS: atom_id res chain seq x y z
N MET A 1 -14.44 -7.76 9.66
CA MET A 1 -14.35 -6.45 8.96
C MET A 1 -13.23 -6.52 7.94
N ARG A 2 -13.23 -5.66 6.91
CA ARG A 2 -12.18 -5.63 5.88
C ARG A 2 -11.43 -4.31 5.92
N PHE A 3 -10.11 -4.37 5.82
CA PHE A 3 -9.24 -3.20 5.77
C PHE A 3 -8.20 -3.35 4.67
N LEU A 4 -7.74 -2.22 4.12
CA LEU A 4 -6.55 -2.13 3.29
C LEU A 4 -5.40 -1.58 4.13
N LEU A 5 -4.26 -2.27 4.07
CA LEU A 5 -2.96 -1.75 4.47
C LEU A 5 -2.26 -1.27 3.20
N LEU A 6 -1.92 0.00 3.12
CA LEU A 6 -1.37 0.65 1.93
C LEU A 6 0.03 1.15 2.24
N HIS A 7 1.04 0.53 1.62
CA HIS A 7 2.43 0.94 1.80
C HIS A 7 2.79 2.05 0.82
N HIS A 8 3.17 3.21 1.38
CA HIS A 8 3.60 4.37 0.63
C HIS A 8 5.08 4.64 0.82
N GLU A 9 5.80 4.83 -0.28
CA GLU A 9 7.24 5.11 -0.28
C GLU A 9 7.57 6.08 -1.43
N THR A 10 8.49 7.01 -1.21
CA THR A 10 9.02 7.85 -2.30
C THR A 10 10.18 7.12 -2.99
N GLU A 11 10.46 7.46 -4.26
CA GLU A 11 11.65 6.93 -4.95
C GLU A 11 12.95 7.37 -4.29
N GLU A 12 12.97 8.57 -3.71
CA GLU A 12 14.11 9.13 -2.99
C GLU A 12 14.40 8.30 -1.73
N ASP A 13 13.37 7.95 -0.95
CA ASP A 13 13.50 7.10 0.22
C ASP A 13 14.02 5.71 -0.16
N LEU A 14 13.44 5.09 -1.20
CA LEU A 14 13.86 3.77 -1.66
C LEU A 14 15.31 3.76 -2.18
N ALA A 15 15.69 4.77 -2.97
CA ALA A 15 17.04 4.89 -3.52
C ALA A 15 18.10 5.18 -2.44
N ALA A 16 17.70 5.82 -1.34
CA ALA A 16 18.58 6.11 -0.21
C ALA A 16 18.75 4.93 0.76
N ARG A 17 17.87 3.91 0.71
CA ARG A 17 17.93 2.77 1.63
C ARG A 17 19.12 1.85 1.33
N PRO A 18 19.90 1.47 2.36
CA PRO A 18 20.89 0.41 2.25
C PRO A 18 20.25 -0.91 1.81
N ALA A 19 20.96 -1.68 0.97
CA ALA A 19 20.48 -2.96 0.46
C ALA A 19 20.09 -3.93 1.59
N GLU A 20 20.86 -3.96 2.68
CA GLU A 20 20.59 -4.81 3.85
C GLU A 20 19.24 -4.48 4.51
N GLU A 21 18.85 -3.20 4.55
CA GLU A 21 17.56 -2.78 5.09
C GLU A 21 16.40 -3.14 4.17
N VAL A 22 16.63 -3.10 2.85
CA VAL A 22 15.65 -3.56 1.86
C VAL A 22 15.43 -5.06 1.97
N GLU A 23 16.51 -5.85 2.06
CA GLU A 23 16.43 -7.30 2.25
C GLU A 23 15.70 -7.67 3.54
N SER A 24 16.02 -6.98 4.65
CA SER A 24 15.33 -7.19 5.93
C SER A 24 13.83 -6.88 5.84
N ALA A 25 13.46 -5.78 5.19
CA ALA A 25 12.05 -5.41 5.03
C ALA A 25 11.29 -6.40 4.13
N VAL A 26 11.91 -6.88 3.05
CA VAL A 26 11.33 -7.90 2.18
C VAL A 26 11.14 -9.22 2.93
N ALA A 27 12.13 -9.66 3.69
CA ALA A 27 12.04 -10.87 4.51
C ALA A 27 10.95 -10.74 5.60
N PHE A 28 10.85 -9.57 6.24
CA PHE A 28 9.79 -9.29 7.18
C PHE A 28 8.41 -9.38 6.52
N ALA A 29 8.23 -8.70 5.38
CA ALA A 29 6.94 -8.65 4.68
C ALA A 29 6.48 -10.05 4.23
N ALA A 30 7.40 -10.90 3.78
CA ALA A 30 7.08 -12.29 3.42
C ALA A 30 6.57 -13.08 4.64
N ARG A 31 7.29 -13.02 5.77
CA ARG A 31 6.86 -13.67 7.01
C ARG A 31 5.53 -13.12 7.53
N PHE A 32 5.33 -11.80 7.44
CA PHE A 32 4.10 -11.15 7.84
C PHE A 32 2.90 -11.67 7.03
N GLU A 33 3.04 -11.81 5.71
CA GLU A 33 2.01 -12.42 4.86
C GLU A 33 1.73 -13.88 5.22
N ASP A 34 2.76 -14.68 5.47
CA ASP A 34 2.61 -16.07 5.90
C ASP A 34 1.83 -16.16 7.22
N GLU A 35 2.11 -15.28 8.19
CA GLU A 35 1.41 -15.22 9.46
C GLU A 35 -0.06 -14.81 9.31
N LEU A 36 -0.35 -13.81 8.46
CA LEU A 36 -1.71 -13.41 8.14
C LEU A 36 -2.47 -14.55 7.45
N ALA A 37 -1.85 -15.23 6.49
CA ALA A 37 -2.44 -16.35 5.78
C ALA A 37 -2.74 -17.52 6.75
N ALA A 38 -1.81 -17.85 7.64
CA ALA A 38 -2.00 -18.89 8.66
C ALA A 38 -3.18 -18.60 9.61
N ARG A 39 -3.50 -17.32 9.85
CA ARG A 39 -4.64 -16.89 10.68
C ARG A 39 -5.91 -16.65 9.88
N SER A 40 -5.90 -16.87 8.56
CA SER A 40 -6.98 -16.48 7.65
C SER A 40 -7.33 -14.98 7.72
N GLU A 41 -6.34 -14.15 8.09
CA GLU A 41 -6.46 -12.69 8.14
C GLU A 41 -6.10 -12.04 6.80
N LEU A 42 -5.36 -12.73 5.91
CA LEU A 42 -5.07 -12.25 4.55
C LEU A 42 -6.17 -12.66 3.56
N GLU A 43 -6.76 -11.70 2.85
CA GLU A 43 -7.62 -12.00 1.70
C GLU A 43 -6.81 -12.05 0.40
N TRP A 44 -5.99 -11.02 0.17
CA TRP A 44 -5.07 -10.90 -0.95
C TRP A 44 -4.05 -9.78 -0.67
N GLY A 45 -2.95 -9.78 -1.41
CA GLY A 45 -1.97 -8.69 -1.40
C GLY A 45 -1.28 -8.61 -2.75
N GLU A 46 -0.86 -7.41 -3.14
CA GLU A 46 -0.28 -7.15 -4.46
C GLU A 46 0.86 -6.14 -4.37
N VAL A 47 1.95 -6.42 -5.09
CA VAL A 47 3.03 -5.45 -5.34
C VAL A 47 2.69 -4.72 -6.63
N LEU A 48 2.67 -3.39 -6.57
CA LEU A 48 2.33 -2.57 -7.72
C LEU A 48 3.56 -2.29 -8.58
N GLY A 49 3.33 -2.19 -9.89
CA GLY A 49 4.36 -1.80 -10.85
C GLY A 49 4.85 -0.38 -10.59
N ALA A 50 5.97 -0.02 -11.23
CA ALA A 50 6.52 1.31 -11.13
C ALA A 50 5.57 2.36 -11.74
N ASP A 51 5.56 3.56 -11.17
CA ASP A 51 4.62 4.63 -11.53
C ASP A 51 4.81 5.15 -12.96
N GLU A 52 6.00 4.98 -13.53
CA GLU A 52 6.27 5.30 -14.93
C GLU A 52 5.48 4.42 -15.89
N ALA A 53 5.05 3.24 -15.43
CA ALA A 53 4.15 2.36 -16.17
C ALA A 53 2.67 2.61 -15.85
N ALA A 54 2.36 3.46 -14.87
CA ALA A 54 0.99 3.77 -14.50
C ALA A 54 0.35 4.79 -15.45
N ILE A 55 -0.93 4.59 -15.75
CA ILE A 55 -1.74 5.48 -16.57
C ILE A 55 -2.94 5.97 -15.77
N VAL A 56 -3.30 7.24 -15.98
CA VAL A 56 -4.54 7.83 -15.47
C VAL A 56 -5.51 7.96 -16.64
N VAL A 57 -6.71 7.39 -16.45
CA VAL A 57 -7.80 7.49 -17.42
C VAL A 57 -8.86 8.44 -16.85
N SER A 58 -9.06 9.57 -17.50
CA SER A 58 -10.04 10.57 -17.08
C SER A 58 -11.43 10.27 -17.66
N PRO A 59 -12.51 10.85 -17.09
CA PRO A 59 -13.83 10.81 -17.69
C PRO A 59 -13.79 11.30 -19.15
N GLY A 60 -14.39 10.54 -20.06
CA GLY A 60 -14.30 10.81 -21.51
C GLY A 60 -13.17 10.07 -22.22
N GLY A 61 -12.34 9.30 -21.50
CA GLY A 61 -11.41 8.32 -22.07
C GLY A 61 -10.04 8.88 -22.46
N SER A 62 -9.70 10.11 -22.05
CA SER A 62 -8.33 10.60 -22.18
C SER A 62 -7.39 9.82 -21.25
N VAL A 63 -6.23 9.46 -21.77
CA VAL A 63 -5.21 8.69 -21.07
C VAL A 63 -3.96 9.55 -20.97
N GLU A 64 -3.41 9.65 -19.77
CA GLU A 64 -2.13 10.33 -19.51
C GLU A 64 -1.24 9.46 -18.62
N PRO A 65 0.09 9.55 -18.74
CA PRO A 65 0.99 8.96 -17.76
C PRO A 65 0.65 9.48 -16.37
N ALA A 66 0.65 8.61 -15.35
CA ALA A 66 0.34 9.01 -13.98
C ALA A 66 1.33 10.08 -13.46
N SER A 67 2.56 10.09 -13.99
CA SER A 67 3.59 11.09 -13.69
C SER A 67 3.38 12.46 -14.34
N ALA A 68 2.49 12.60 -15.33
CA ALA A 68 2.34 13.82 -16.14
C ALA A 68 1.14 14.71 -15.76
N GLY A 69 0.19 14.18 -14.98
CA GLY A 69 -1.07 14.86 -14.68
C GLY A 69 -1.09 15.53 -13.29
N PRO A 70 -1.84 16.64 -13.11
CA PRO A 70 -2.21 17.15 -11.78
C PRO A 70 -3.12 16.17 -11.00
N GLY A 71 -3.60 15.11 -11.67
CA GLY A 71 -4.41 14.01 -11.14
C GLY A 71 -3.64 12.76 -10.75
N ALA A 72 -2.30 12.79 -10.72
CA ALA A 72 -1.54 11.82 -9.92
C ALA A 72 -2.21 11.76 -8.55
N VAL A 73 -2.72 10.60 -8.14
CA VAL A 73 -3.49 10.47 -6.90
C VAL A 73 -2.53 10.71 -5.75
N ARG A 74 -2.35 11.98 -5.40
CA ARG A 74 -1.54 12.46 -4.30
C ARG A 74 -2.25 12.06 -3.02
N THR A 75 -1.90 10.90 -2.48
CA THR A 75 -2.25 10.51 -1.12
C THR A 75 -1.43 11.36 -0.15
N GLY A 76 -1.75 12.65 -0.05
CA GLY A 76 -1.06 13.61 0.81
C GLY A 76 -1.21 15.05 0.35
N SER A 77 -1.61 15.95 1.26
CA SER A 77 -1.84 17.38 1.01
C SER A 77 -0.56 18.23 0.93
N GLY A 78 0.53 17.69 0.36
CA GLY A 78 1.85 18.33 0.38
C GLY A 78 2.42 18.56 -1.03
N ALA A 79 3.01 19.73 -1.25
CA ALA A 79 3.67 20.12 -2.51
C ALA A 79 5.09 19.53 -2.68
N GLY A 80 5.32 18.30 -2.19
CA GLY A 80 6.53 17.51 -2.41
C GLY A 80 6.28 16.33 -3.34
N SER A 81 7.32 15.55 -3.66
CA SER A 81 7.15 14.22 -4.28
C SER A 81 6.17 13.42 -3.42
N ALA A 82 4.99 13.11 -3.96
CA ALA A 82 3.97 12.43 -3.19
C ALA A 82 4.42 10.97 -2.97
N PRO A 83 4.29 10.42 -1.76
CA PRO A 83 4.71 9.06 -1.50
C PRO A 83 3.78 8.09 -2.25
N LEU A 84 4.38 7.21 -3.04
CA LEU A 84 3.71 6.40 -4.06
C LEU A 84 3.26 5.08 -3.45
N LEU A 85 2.08 4.61 -3.84
CA LEU A 85 1.56 3.32 -3.38
C LEU A 85 2.37 2.19 -4.04
N ARG A 86 3.12 1.42 -3.26
CA ARG A 86 3.97 0.33 -3.76
C ARG A 86 3.39 -1.05 -3.52
N ARG A 87 2.67 -1.23 -2.42
CA ARG A 87 2.10 -2.53 -2.04
C ARG A 87 0.81 -2.32 -1.29
N VAL A 88 -0.10 -3.27 -1.47
CA VAL A 88 -1.39 -3.29 -0.77
C VAL A 88 -1.63 -4.67 -0.19
N TRP A 89 -2.23 -4.71 1.00
CA TRP A 89 -2.78 -5.92 1.61
C TRP A 89 -4.24 -5.68 1.95
N ALA A 90 -5.12 -6.56 1.50
CA ALA A 90 -6.49 -6.63 1.98
C ALA A 90 -6.57 -7.65 3.11
N VAL A 91 -6.93 -7.19 4.31
CA VAL A 91 -7.04 -8.03 5.49
C VAL A 91 -8.47 -8.13 5.99
N ARG A 92 -8.84 -9.31 6.48
CA ARG A 92 -10.11 -9.56 7.17
C ARG A 92 -9.84 -9.86 8.63
N VAL A 93 -10.24 -8.94 9.51
CA VAL A 93 -10.00 -9.03 10.96
C VAL A 93 -11.31 -8.91 11.74
N ALA A 94 -11.27 -9.27 13.03
CA ALA A 94 -12.46 -9.22 13.89
C ALA A 94 -12.98 -7.79 14.07
N ASP A 95 -12.07 -6.85 14.33
CA ASP A 95 -12.36 -5.46 14.67
C ASP A 95 -11.26 -4.50 14.17
N GLU A 96 -11.51 -3.21 14.34
CA GLU A 96 -10.58 -2.14 13.96
C GLU A 96 -9.29 -2.13 14.81
N ALA A 97 -9.34 -2.58 16.06
CA ALA A 97 -8.15 -2.62 16.92
C ALA A 97 -7.11 -3.58 16.34
N ARG A 98 -7.54 -4.78 15.93
CA ARG A 98 -6.66 -5.74 15.26
C ARG A 98 -6.10 -5.20 13.95
N ALA A 99 -6.87 -4.44 13.19
CA ALA A 99 -6.38 -3.80 11.97
C ALA A 99 -5.25 -2.78 12.25
N ARG A 100 -5.38 -2.00 13.33
CA ARG A 100 -4.36 -1.03 13.76
C ARG A 100 -3.09 -1.72 14.25
N GLU A 101 -3.21 -2.82 14.99
CA GLU A 101 -2.06 -3.65 15.39
C GLU A 101 -1.29 -4.13 14.17
N LEU A 102 -1.98 -4.74 13.21
CA LEU A 102 -1.36 -5.22 11.97
C LEU A 102 -0.67 -4.09 11.18
N ALA A 103 -1.30 -2.91 11.11
CA ALA A 103 -0.72 -1.74 10.45
C ALA A 103 0.55 -1.25 11.16
N ALA A 104 0.57 -1.25 12.50
CA ALA A 104 1.73 -0.85 13.29
C ALA A 104 2.89 -1.85 13.16
N ASP A 105 2.61 -3.14 13.33
CA ASP A 105 3.59 -4.22 13.17
C ASP A 105 4.24 -4.16 11.79
N LEU A 106 3.43 -3.94 10.75
CA LEU A 106 3.91 -3.82 9.38
C LEU A 106 4.77 -2.57 9.20
N ALA A 107 4.30 -1.40 9.67
CA ALA A 107 5.03 -0.13 9.55
C ALA A 107 6.41 -0.21 10.22
N ASP A 108 6.48 -0.78 11.41
CA ASP A 108 7.73 -0.98 12.15
C ASP A 108 8.65 -1.98 11.42
N GLY A 109 8.09 -3.09 10.95
CA GLY A 109 8.86 -4.17 10.32
C GLY A 109 9.46 -3.82 8.96
N ILE A 110 8.83 -2.93 8.19
CA ILE A 110 9.36 -2.47 6.89
C ILE A 110 9.97 -1.07 6.95
N ALA A 111 9.92 -0.42 8.12
CA ALA A 111 10.35 0.95 8.38
C ALA A 111 9.72 1.98 7.42
N ALA A 112 8.43 1.83 7.14
CA ALA A 112 7.73 2.69 6.19
C ALA A 112 6.31 3.05 6.64
N ARG A 113 5.72 4.03 5.95
CA ARG A 113 4.38 4.51 6.26
C ARG A 113 3.32 3.56 5.71
N ILE A 114 2.40 3.15 6.58
CA ILE A 114 1.20 2.40 6.23
C ILE A 114 -0.03 3.30 6.39
N GLU A 115 -0.78 3.50 5.30
CA GLU A 115 -2.15 4.02 5.37
C GLU A 115 -3.10 2.84 5.63
N LEU A 116 -3.91 2.96 6.69
CA LEU A 116 -4.94 1.99 7.04
C LEU A 116 -6.31 2.53 6.61
N ARG A 117 -7.03 1.79 5.77
CA ARG A 117 -8.40 2.16 5.33
C ARG A 117 -9.40 1.06 5.58
N GLU A 118 -10.54 1.39 6.18
CA GLU A 118 -11.66 0.46 6.25
C GLU A 118 -12.36 0.32 4.89
N CYS A 119 -12.66 -0.92 4.49
CA CYS A 119 -13.50 -1.20 3.33
C CYS A 119 -14.98 -1.19 3.75
N LEU A 120 -15.76 -0.27 3.18
CA LEU A 120 -17.19 -0.20 3.47
C LEU A 120 -17.93 -1.49 3.05
N PRO A 121 -18.78 -2.06 3.92
CA PRO A 121 -19.54 -3.26 3.62
C PRO A 121 -20.70 -2.94 2.66
N ALA A 122 -20.44 -2.81 1.35
CA ALA A 122 -21.41 -2.92 0.23
C ALA A 122 -20.88 -2.49 -1.16
N SER A 123 -19.58 -2.20 -1.35
CA SER A 123 -19.09 -1.71 -2.66
C SER A 123 -18.98 -2.79 -3.75
N GLN A 124 -19.23 -4.06 -3.43
CA GLN A 124 -19.39 -5.13 -4.40
C GLN A 124 -20.88 -5.44 -4.57
N ARG A 125 -21.58 -4.63 -5.37
CA ARG A 125 -22.69 -5.16 -6.16
C ARG A 125 -22.26 -5.18 -7.62
N PRO A 126 -22.44 -6.30 -8.34
CA PRO A 126 -22.23 -6.34 -9.78
C PRO A 126 -23.14 -5.34 -10.52
#